data_AF-A0A0S7ZJA9-F1
#
_entry.id   AF-A0A0S7ZJA9-F1
#
_cell.length_a   1.000
_cell.length_b   1.000
_cell.length_c   1.000
_cell.angle_alpha   90.00
_cell.angle_beta   90.00
_cell.angle_gamma   90.00
#
_symmetry.space_group_name_H-M   'P 1'
#
loop_
_entity.id
_entity.type
_entity.pdbx_description
1 polymer ?
#
loop_
_entity_poly.entity_id
_entity_poly.type
_entity_poly.pdbx_seq_one_letter_code
_entity_poly.pdbx_strand_id
1 'polypeptide(L)'
;MSTSGTRRGGITQAMAWMLGLSVALFWAPVVGSLIAGFVGGRKAGTAGRALAAALLPGVILVVVSILLGALIGWIPVVGQLVAWLMGMGAWVLGFVNLVPLLIGALIGGATAR
;
A
#
# COMPACT_ATOMS: atom_id res chain seq x y z
N MET A 1 42.63 -10.76 21.69
CA MET A 1 41.34 -10.04 21.82
C MET A 1 41.29 -9.03 20.68
N SER A 2 40.83 -9.43 19.49
CA SER A 2 40.78 -8.54 18.32
C SER A 2 39.56 -7.63 18.42
N THR A 3 39.83 -6.33 18.48
CA THR A 3 38.83 -5.27 18.42
C THR A 3 38.22 -5.22 17.02
N SER A 4 36.93 -5.52 16.92
CA SER A 4 36.15 -5.33 15.71
C SER A 4 36.03 -3.83 15.44
N GLY A 5 36.82 -3.34 14.48
CA GLY A 5 36.69 -1.98 13.97
C GLY A 5 35.33 -1.79 13.30
N THR A 6 34.41 -1.10 13.97
CA THR A 6 33.24 -0.50 13.30
C THR A 6 33.78 0.51 12.28
N ARG A 7 33.86 0.09 11.00
CA ARG A 7 34.10 1.01 9.89
C ARG A 7 33.01 2.07 9.95
N ARG A 8 33.36 3.29 10.37
CA ARG A 8 32.48 4.46 10.28
C ARG A 8 32.23 4.71 8.79
N GLY A 9 31.08 4.30 8.29
CA GLY A 9 30.64 4.66 6.94
C GLY A 9 30.62 6.17 6.81
N GLY A 10 31.29 6.70 5.78
CA GLY A 10 31.28 8.14 5.51
C GLY A 10 29.87 8.63 5.19
N ILE A 11 29.58 9.90 5.47
CA ILE A 11 28.27 10.52 5.20
C ILE A 11 27.86 10.32 3.73
N THR A 12 28.80 10.43 2.80
CA THR A 12 28.58 10.19 1.36
C THR A 12 28.16 8.74 1.06
N GLN A 13 28.78 7.76 1.71
CA GLN A 13 28.40 6.35 1.57
C GLN A 13 27.01 6.08 2.17
N ALA A 14 26.69 6.70 3.32
CA ALA A 14 25.37 6.61 3.93
C ALA A 14 24.29 7.26 3.04
N MET A 15 24.56 8.43 2.45
CA MET A 15 23.66 9.10 1.51
C MET A 15 23.40 8.27 0.26
N ALA A 16 24.44 7.70 -0.34
CA ALA A 16 24.31 6.82 -1.50
C ALA A 16 23.45 5.59 -1.18
N TRP A 17 23.64 5.00 0.00
CA TRP A 17 22.80 3.89 0.46
C TRP A 17 21.36 4.29 0.72
N MET A 18 21.12 5.44 1.36
CA MET A 18 19.78 5.96 1.60
C MET A 18 19.03 6.24 0.29
N LEU A 19 19.70 6.81 -0.71
CA LEU A 19 19.14 7.02 -2.04
C LEU A 19 18.83 5.70 -2.75
N GLY A 20 19.77 4.77 -2.76
CA GLY A 20 19.58 3.45 -3.37
C GLY A 20 18.41 2.69 -2.74
N LEU A 21 18.34 2.69 -1.41
CA LEU A 21 17.22 2.09 -0.67
C LEU A 21 15.90 2.81 -0.96
N SER A 22 15.88 4.14 -1.05
CA SER A 22 14.65 4.88 -1.36
C SER A 22 14.11 4.52 -2.74
N VAL A 23 14.98 4.40 -3.75
CA VAL A 23 14.61 3.95 -5.11
C VAL A 23 14.12 2.50 -5.10
N ALA A 24 14.78 1.62 -4.33
CA ALA A 24 14.39 0.21 -4.22
C ALA A 24 13.04 0.03 -3.49
N LEU A 25 12.82 0.74 -2.39
CA LEU A 25 11.59 0.65 -1.59
C LEU A 25 10.41 1.41 -2.22
N PHE A 26 10.65 2.39 -3.09
CA PHE A 26 9.59 3.10 -3.80
C PHE A 26 8.65 2.16 -4.56
N TRP A 27 9.14 1.02 -5.08
CA TRP A 27 8.33 0.05 -5.81
C TRP A 27 7.64 -1.00 -4.92
N ALA A 28 8.00 -1.07 -3.63
CA ALA A 28 7.42 -2.02 -2.68
C ALA A 28 5.88 -1.97 -2.56
N PRO A 29 5.20 -0.80 -2.64
CA PRO A 29 3.74 -0.75 -2.63
C PRO A 29 3.14 -1.51 -3.81
N VAL A 30 3.70 -1.30 -5.01
CA VAL A 30 3.22 -1.89 -6.27
C VAL A 30 3.40 -3.42 -6.24
N VAL A 31 4.58 -3.89 -5.84
CA VAL A 31 4.88 -5.33 -5.73
C VAL A 31 4.06 -5.99 -4.64
N GLY A 32 3.97 -5.34 -3.48
CA GLY A 32 3.20 -5.84 -2.34
C GLY A 32 1.74 -6.04 -2.72
N SER A 33 1.14 -5.07 -3.42
CA SER A 33 -0.23 -5.18 -3.91
C SER A 33 -0.41 -6.24 -4.99
N LEU A 34 0.54 -6.38 -5.93
CA LEU A 34 0.50 -7.47 -6.92
C LEU A 34 0.53 -8.86 -6.26
N ILE A 35 1.42 -9.06 -5.28
CA ILE A 35 1.56 -10.33 -4.55
C ILE A 35 0.31 -10.60 -3.70
N ALA A 36 -0.19 -9.59 -2.98
CA ALA A 36 -1.40 -9.70 -2.18
C ALA A 36 -2.62 -10.07 -3.04
N GLY A 37 -2.74 -9.42 -4.21
CA GLY A 37 -3.74 -9.76 -5.22
C GLY A 37 -3.60 -11.20 -5.67
N PHE A 38 -2.40 -11.63 -6.06
CA PHE A 38 -2.15 -12.99 -6.53
C PHE A 38 -2.48 -14.08 -5.50
N VAL A 39 -2.06 -13.91 -4.24
CA VAL A 39 -2.36 -14.86 -3.16
C VAL A 39 -3.85 -14.87 -2.83
N GLY A 40 -4.48 -13.69 -2.72
CA GLY A 40 -5.92 -13.57 -2.46
C GLY A 40 -6.77 -14.15 -3.60
N GLY A 41 -6.36 -13.91 -4.84
CA GLY A 41 -7.00 -14.43 -6.04
C GLY A 41 -6.93 -15.94 -6.13
N ARG A 42 -5.76 -16.53 -5.85
CA ARG A 42 -5.63 -18.00 -5.79
C ARG A 42 -6.55 -18.62 -4.74
N LYS A 43 -6.67 -17.98 -3.57
CA LYS A 43 -7.54 -18.44 -2.49
C LYS A 43 -9.03 -18.30 -2.82
N ALA A 44 -9.40 -17.35 -3.69
CA ALA A 44 -10.78 -17.15 -4.15
C ALA A 44 -11.26 -18.20 -5.17
N GLY A 45 -10.35 -18.97 -5.77
CA GLY A 45 -10.66 -20.15 -6.60
C GLY A 45 -11.16 -19.88 -8.02
N THR A 46 -11.61 -18.66 -8.34
CA THR A 46 -12.06 -18.27 -9.69
C THR A 46 -11.78 -16.79 -9.94
N ALA A 47 -11.55 -16.40 -11.20
CA ALA A 47 -11.26 -15.01 -11.56
C ALA A 47 -12.35 -14.01 -11.14
N GLY A 48 -13.64 -14.38 -11.28
CA GLY A 48 -14.76 -13.52 -10.88
C GLY A 48 -14.82 -13.29 -9.37
N ARG A 49 -14.66 -14.35 -8.57
CA ARG A 49 -14.60 -14.23 -7.10
C ARG A 49 -13.33 -13.50 -6.64
N ALA A 50 -12.21 -13.68 -7.34
CA ALA A 50 -10.97 -12.98 -7.06
C ALA A 50 -11.09 -11.47 -7.28
N LEU A 51 -11.77 -11.04 -8.34
CA LEU A 51 -12.02 -9.63 -8.60
C LEU A 51 -12.90 -9.00 -7.51
N ALA A 52 -13.98 -9.67 -7.13
CA ALA A 52 -14.85 -9.23 -6.04
C ALA A 52 -14.09 -9.16 -4.70
N ALA A 53 -13.25 -10.16 -4.41
CA ALA A 53 -12.42 -10.20 -3.21
C ALA A 53 -11.35 -9.09 -3.18
N ALA A 54 -10.79 -8.72 -4.34
CA ALA A 54 -9.81 -7.64 -4.45
C ALA A 54 -10.43 -6.24 -4.23
N LEU A 55 -11.71 -6.06 -4.58
CA LEU A 55 -12.42 -4.79 -4.38
C LEU A 55 -12.97 -4.64 -2.96
N LEU A 56 -13.30 -5.74 -2.29
CA LEU A 56 -13.83 -5.76 -0.93
C LEU A 56 -13.03 -4.91 0.08
N PRO A 57 -11.69 -5.01 0.18
CA PRO A 57 -10.91 -4.18 1.10
C PRO A 57 -10.99 -2.69 0.77
N GLY A 58 -11.12 -2.33 -0.52
CA GLY A 58 -11.34 -0.94 -0.94
C GLY A 58 -12.69 -0.40 -0.47
N VAL A 59 -13.75 -1.19 -0.59
CA VAL A 59 -15.09 -0.82 -0.08
C VAL A 59 -15.06 -0.66 1.45
N ILE A 60 -14.39 -1.58 2.15
CA ILE A 60 -14.23 -1.50 3.61
C ILE A 60 -13.51 -0.21 4.00
N LEU A 61 -12.40 0.13 3.31
CA LEU A 61 -11.67 1.36 3.55
C LEU A 61 -12.56 2.59 3.34
N VAL A 62 -13.36 2.64 2.27
CA VAL A 62 -14.28 3.75 2.01
C VAL A 62 -15.28 3.92 3.14
N VAL A 63 -15.95 2.83 3.55
CA VAL A 63 -16.93 2.87 4.64
C VAL A 63 -16.28 3.32 5.94
N VAL A 64 -15.11 2.76 6.29
CA VAL A 64 -14.37 3.14 7.49
C VAL A 64 -13.96 4.61 7.45
N SER A 65 -13.47 5.10 6.31
CA SER A 65 -13.08 6.51 6.16
C SER A 65 -14.27 7.46 6.30
N ILE A 66 -15.44 7.12 5.77
CA ILE A 66 -16.67 7.93 5.94
C ILE A 66 -17.08 7.95 7.41
N LEU A 67 -17.08 6.81 8.10
CA LEU A 67 -17.43 6.73 9.52
C LEU A 67 -16.46 7.53 10.39
N LEU A 68 -15.16 7.43 10.10
CA LEU A 68 -14.13 8.19 10.79
C LEU A 68 -14.28 9.69 10.53
N GLY A 69 -14.56 10.08 9.28
CA GLY A 69 -14.86 11.46 8.91
C GLY A 69 -16.10 11.99 9.63
N ALA A 70 -17.17 11.19 9.76
CA ALA A 70 -18.37 11.57 10.49
C ALA A 70 -18.10 11.77 11.99
N LEU A 71 -17.23 10.95 12.60
CA LEU A 71 -16.83 11.09 14.01
C LEU A 71 -16.01 12.37 14.26
N ILE A 72 -15.24 12.82 13.27
CA ILE A 72 -14.35 13.99 13.34
C ILE A 72 -15.03 15.25 12.76
N GLY A 73 -16.18 15.10 12.09
CA GLY A 73 -16.87 16.16 11.35
C GLY A 73 -17.43 17.32 12.18
N TRP A 74 -17.39 17.23 13.51
CA TRP A 74 -17.69 18.34 14.43
C TRP A 74 -16.60 19.42 14.44
N ILE A 75 -15.41 19.13 13.89
CA ILE A 75 -14.33 20.10 13.78
C ILE A 75 -14.69 21.17 12.72
N PRO A 76 -14.45 22.47 13.00
CA PRO A 76 -14.73 23.57 12.07
C PRO A 76 -14.19 23.33 10.65
N VAL A 77 -14.72 24.04 9.66
CA VAL A 77 -14.39 23.91 8.22
C VAL A 77 -12.88 23.80 7.95
N VAL A 78 -12.06 24.53 8.70
CA VAL A 78 -10.59 24.48 8.60
C VAL A 78 -10.03 23.09 8.94
N GLY A 79 -10.53 22.42 9.98
CA GLY A 79 -10.06 21.09 10.34
C GLY A 79 -10.55 19.98 9.40
N GLN A 80 -11.74 20.14 8.79
CA GLN A 80 -12.17 19.24 7.71
C GLN A 80 -11.29 19.38 6.46
N LEU A 81 -10.91 20.62 6.12
CA LEU A 81 -9.99 20.88 5.01
C LEU A 81 -8.61 20.23 5.24
N VAL A 82 -8.07 20.38 6.45
CA VAL A 82 -6.79 19.75 6.84
C VAL A 82 -6.88 18.22 6.83
N ALA A 83 -7.97 17.64 7.34
CA ALA A 83 -8.19 16.20 7.30
C ALA A 83 -8.25 15.65 5.87
N TRP A 84 -8.92 16.37 4.96
CA TRP A 84 -8.94 16.02 3.53
C TRP A 84 -7.55 16.06 2.89
N LEU A 85 -6.79 17.13 3.16
CA LEU A 85 -5.43 17.29 2.61
C LEU A 85 -4.47 16.20 3.13
N MET A 86 -4.54 15.87 4.42
CA MET A 86 -3.71 14.83 5.03
C MET A 86 -4.14 13.41 4.63
N GLY A 87 -5.44 13.19 4.41
CA GLY A 87 -6.00 11.90 3.98
C GLY A 87 -5.79 11.60 2.50
N MET A 88 -5.59 12.63 1.66
CA MET A 88 -5.47 12.49 0.21
C MET A 88 -4.31 11.58 -0.22
N GLY A 89 -3.21 11.57 0.54
CA GLY A 89 -2.08 10.68 0.30
C GLY A 89 -2.47 9.19 0.41
N ALA A 90 -3.28 8.82 1.40
CA ALA A 90 -3.75 7.46 1.58
C ALA A 90 -4.68 7.02 0.44
N TRP A 91 -5.54 7.93 -0.04
CA TRP A 91 -6.42 7.67 -1.18
C TRP A 91 -5.66 7.53 -2.50
N VAL A 92 -4.71 8.43 -2.77
CA VAL A 92 -3.88 8.39 -3.98
C VAL A 92 -3.07 7.08 -4.01
N LEU A 93 -2.42 6.73 -2.90
CA LEU A 93 -1.69 5.45 -2.80
C LEU A 93 -2.64 4.25 -2.92
N GLY A 94 -3.84 4.32 -2.34
CA GLY A 94 -4.87 3.29 -2.51
C GLY A 94 -5.22 3.07 -3.98
N PHE A 95 -5.47 4.14 -4.74
CA PHE A 95 -5.78 4.08 -6.17
C PHE A 95 -4.61 3.57 -7.02
N VAL A 96 -3.39 4.03 -6.77
CA VAL A 96 -2.18 3.56 -7.48
C VAL A 96 -1.97 2.06 -7.30
N ASN A 97 -2.30 1.53 -6.13
CA ASN A 97 -2.16 0.11 -5.81
C ASN A 97 -3.33 -0.77 -6.29
N LEU A 98 -4.46 -0.19 -6.72
CA LEU A 98 -5.60 -0.96 -7.25
C LEU A 98 -5.23 -1.73 -8.52
N VAL A 99 -4.53 -1.09 -9.47
CA VAL A 99 -4.19 -1.74 -10.74
C VAL A 99 -3.30 -2.98 -10.55
N PRO A 100 -2.17 -2.91 -9.81
CA PRO A 100 -1.37 -4.08 -9.48
C PRO A 100 -2.17 -5.15 -8.71
N LEU A 101 -2.99 -4.73 -7.73
CA LEU A 101 -3.81 -5.65 -6.94
C LEU A 101 -4.79 -6.44 -7.81
N LEU A 102 -5.49 -5.78 -8.73
CA LEU A 102 -6.46 -6.40 -9.63
C LEU A 102 -5.78 -7.34 -10.63
N ILE A 103 -4.63 -6.95 -11.19
CA ILE A 103 -3.82 -7.80 -12.09
C ILE A 103 -3.38 -9.05 -11.33
N GLY A 104 -2.83 -8.89 -10.13
CA GLY A 104 -2.45 -10.01 -9.27
C GLY A 104 -3.64 -10.93 -9.00
N ALA A 105 -4.78 -10.37 -8.58
CA ALA A 105 -5.99 -11.13 -8.27
C ALA A 105 -6.54 -11.91 -9.46
N LEU A 106 -6.54 -11.34 -10.65
CA LEU A 106 -6.97 -12.02 -11.87
C LEU A 106 -6.06 -13.20 -12.21
N ILE A 107 -4.75 -12.99 -12.19
CA ILE A 107 -3.76 -14.05 -12.46
C ILE A 107 -3.87 -15.14 -11.38
N GLY A 108 -4.01 -14.75 -10.11
CA GLY A 108 -4.19 -15.67 -9.00
C GLY A 108 -5.47 -16.50 -9.15
N GLY A 109 -6.59 -15.85 -9.44
CA GLY A 109 -7.88 -16.52 -9.61
C GLY A 109 -7.97 -17.39 -10.85
N ALA A 110 -7.26 -17.05 -11.93
CA ALA A 110 -7.19 -17.87 -13.14
C ALA A 110 -6.25 -19.09 -13.00
N THR A 111 -5.25 -18.99 -12.11
CA THR A 111 -4.30 -20.07 -11.82
C THR A 111 -4.72 -20.93 -10.62
N ALA A 112 -5.81 -20.57 -9.95
CA ALA A 112 -6.45 -21.39 -8.93
C ALA A 112 -7.03 -22.63 -9.60
N ARG A 113 -6.31 -23.75 -9.48
CA ARG A 113 -6.78 -25.08 -9.82
C ARG A 113 -6.99 -25.84 -8.51
#